data_AF-A0A1N6V7V3-F1
#
_entry.id   AF-A0A1N6V7V3-F1
#
_cell.length_a   1.000
_cell.length_b   1.000
_cell.length_c   1.000
_cell.angle_alpha   90.00
_cell.angle_beta   90.00
_cell.angle_gamma   90.00
#
_symmetry.space_group_name_H-M   'P 1'
#
loop_
_entity.id
_entity.type
_entity.pdbx_description
1 polymer ?
#
loop_
_entity_poly.entity_id
_entity_poly.type
_entity_poly.pdbx_seq_one_letter_code
_entity_poly.pdbx_strand_id
1 'polypeptide(L)'
;MNGKIKSVFFICLGLLFGMSIMYIYKNFIAEKSSDPNKKPDVEYSNNGHSSFSAQPSIGELTQEKTVIDYVKQHRQLPDYYITKNEARQKGWNPSKGNLCEVLPGHAIGGDRFSNRERGLPQRGKYFEADVNYNCGNRNADRIIFTKNGDVYLTKDHYKTFEKQ
;
A
#
# COMPACT_ATOMS: atom_id res chain seq x y z
N MET A 1 33.58 -8.10 -47.71
CA MET A 1 34.26 -8.15 -46.40
C MET A 1 34.91 -9.51 -46.21
N ASN A 2 36.24 -9.55 -46.08
CA ASN A 2 37.02 -10.79 -45.95
C ASN A 2 36.55 -11.64 -44.77
N GLY A 3 36.33 -12.95 -44.98
CA GLY A 3 35.86 -13.87 -43.95
C GLY A 3 36.76 -13.91 -42.69
N LYS A 4 38.05 -13.60 -42.86
CA LYS A 4 39.03 -13.48 -41.76
C LYS A 4 38.74 -12.30 -40.83
N ILE A 5 38.21 -11.19 -41.35
CA ILE A 5 37.89 -9.97 -40.57
C ILE A 5 36.63 -10.19 -39.73
N LYS A 6 35.64 -10.93 -40.26
CA LYS A 6 34.42 -11.25 -39.51
C LYS A 6 34.71 -12.13 -38.28
N SER A 7 35.58 -13.12 -38.43
CA SER A 7 35.97 -14.01 -37.32
C SER A 7 36.68 -13.25 -36.20
N VAL A 8 37.62 -12.35 -36.53
CA VAL A 8 38.31 -11.51 -35.53
C VAL A 8 37.32 -10.56 -34.84
N PHE A 9 36.34 -10.01 -35.57
CA PHE A 9 35.33 -9.11 -35.01
C PHE A 9 34.44 -9.81 -33.97
N PHE A 10 34.00 -11.05 -34.23
CA PHE A 10 33.20 -11.81 -33.27
C PHE A 10 34.00 -12.25 -32.03
N ILE A 11 35.30 -12.52 -32.17
CA ILE A 11 36.17 -12.86 -31.02
C ILE A 11 36.35 -11.63 -30.11
N CYS A 12 36.59 -10.45 -30.68
CA CYS A 12 36.74 -9.22 -29.91
C CYS A 12 35.44 -8.80 -29.20
N LEU A 13 34.27 -9.01 -29.82
CA LEU A 13 32.98 -8.65 -29.24
C LEU A 13 32.62 -9.53 -28.02
N GLY A 14 32.95 -10.83 -28.07
CA GLY A 14 32.74 -11.76 -26.95
C GLY A 14 33.59 -11.45 -25.72
N LEU A 15 34.84 -11.03 -25.91
CA LEU A 15 35.75 -10.66 -24.81
C LEU A 15 35.29 -9.40 -24.07
N LEU A 16 34.76 -8.40 -24.79
CA LEU A 16 34.24 -7.17 -24.19
C LEU A 16 32.95 -7.42 -23.37
N PHE A 17 32.08 -8.30 -23.87
CA PHE A 17 30.83 -8.64 -23.16
C PHE A 17 31.10 -9.43 -21.87
N GLY A 18 32.06 -10.36 -21.89
CA GLY A 18 32.47 -11.12 -20.71
C GLY A 18 33.04 -10.23 -19.59
N MET A 19 33.90 -9.26 -19.92
CA MET A 19 34.46 -8.30 -18.97
C MET A 19 33.37 -7.42 -18.33
N SER A 20 32.37 -6.99 -19.10
CA SER A 20 31.25 -6.18 -18.60
C SER A 20 30.36 -6.95 -17.63
N ILE A 21 30.08 -8.23 -17.88
CA ILE A 21 29.31 -9.08 -16.96
C ILE A 21 30.07 -9.30 -15.64
N MET A 22 31.38 -9.56 -15.72
CA MET A 22 32.20 -9.74 -14.51
C MET A 22 32.27 -8.47 -13.65
N TYR A 23 32.34 -7.29 -14.29
CA TYR A 23 32.35 -6.00 -13.59
C TYR A 23 31.01 -5.73 -12.87
N ILE A 24 29.87 -6.01 -13.51
CA ILE A 24 28.55 -5.85 -12.87
C ILE A 24 28.39 -6.85 -11.70
N TYR A 25 28.85 -8.09 -11.85
CA TYR A 25 28.77 -9.09 -10.77
C TYR A 25 29.59 -8.67 -9.53
N LYS A 26 30.79 -8.09 -9.74
CA LYS A 26 31.63 -7.57 -8.68
C LYS A 26 31.01 -6.34 -7.99
N ASN A 27 30.47 -5.39 -8.76
CA ASN A 27 29.90 -4.17 -8.19
C ASN A 27 28.52 -4.36 -7.53
N PHE A 28 27.78 -5.43 -7.84
CA PHE A 28 26.38 -5.55 -7.40
C PHE A 28 26.06 -6.82 -6.58
N ILE A 29 26.83 -7.91 -6.70
CA ILE A 29 26.48 -9.21 -6.07
C ILE A 29 27.55 -9.73 -5.11
N ALA A 30 28.82 -9.37 -5.28
CA ALA A 30 29.94 -9.96 -4.54
C ALA A 30 30.20 -9.42 -3.12
N GLU A 31 29.25 -8.73 -2.48
CA GLU A 31 29.31 -8.37 -1.05
C GLU A 31 28.05 -8.78 -0.27
N LYS A 32 27.51 -9.97 -0.55
CA LYS A 32 26.51 -10.59 0.33
C LYS A 32 26.88 -12.01 0.71
N SER A 33 28.07 -12.17 1.29
CA SER A 33 28.38 -13.30 2.17
C SER A 33 27.87 -12.98 3.57
N SER A 34 26.76 -13.63 3.92
CA SER A 34 26.08 -13.62 5.22
C SER A 34 26.95 -14.17 6.35
N ASP A 35 27.20 -13.37 7.37
CA ASP A 35 27.62 -13.81 8.70
C ASP A 35 26.36 -13.86 9.61
N PRO A 36 25.99 -15.02 10.20
CA PRO A 36 24.72 -15.17 10.91
C PRO A 36 24.77 -14.75 12.38
N ASN A 37 25.78 -14.01 12.86
CA ASN A 37 25.83 -13.66 14.29
C ASN A 37 26.45 -12.28 14.58
N LYS A 38 25.71 -11.19 14.29
CA LYS A 38 26.03 -9.88 14.86
C LYS A 38 24.77 -9.05 15.14
N LYS A 39 24.44 -8.88 16.41
CA LYS A 39 23.52 -7.83 16.89
C LYS A 39 24.15 -6.45 16.63
N PRO A 40 23.43 -5.47 16.07
CA PRO A 40 23.90 -4.10 16.07
C PRO A 40 23.19 -3.29 17.16
N ASP A 41 24.00 -2.77 18.07
CA ASP A 41 23.67 -1.61 18.89
C ASP A 41 23.74 -0.38 17.97
N VAL A 42 22.63 0.34 17.78
CA VAL A 42 22.58 1.52 16.90
C VAL A 42 22.58 2.78 17.76
N GLU A 43 23.75 3.39 17.85
CA GLU A 43 23.96 4.78 18.22
C GLU A 43 23.58 5.66 17.01
N TYR A 44 22.66 6.59 17.23
CA TYR A 44 22.17 7.54 16.22
C TYR A 44 23.24 8.56 15.87
N SER A 45 23.57 8.68 14.59
CA SER A 45 24.21 9.89 14.06
C SER A 45 23.38 10.43 12.89
N ASN A 46 22.62 11.48 13.19
CA ASN A 46 21.93 12.31 12.23
C ASN A 46 22.95 13.14 11.44
N ASN A 47 22.88 13.12 10.11
CA ASN A 47 22.95 14.34 9.31
C ASN A 47 22.57 14.07 7.85
N GLY A 48 21.35 14.47 7.51
CA GLY A 48 20.82 14.50 6.15
C GLY A 48 19.54 15.33 6.16
N HIS A 49 19.68 16.66 6.32
CA HIS A 49 18.58 17.61 6.14
C HIS A 49 18.19 17.67 4.67
N SER A 50 17.36 16.73 4.25
CA SER A 50 16.40 16.92 3.18
C SER A 50 15.05 17.08 3.84
N SER A 51 14.58 18.31 3.97
CA SER A 51 13.20 18.61 4.35
C SER A 51 12.26 18.19 3.20
N PHE A 52 12.15 16.89 2.98
CA PHE A 52 10.97 16.32 2.33
C PHE A 52 9.87 16.35 3.39
N SER A 53 8.84 17.16 3.17
CA SER A 53 7.59 17.00 3.91
C SER A 53 7.10 15.58 3.63
N ALA A 54 7.37 14.64 4.55
CA ALA A 54 6.91 13.27 4.44
C ALA A 54 5.38 13.34 4.43
N GLN A 55 4.77 13.04 3.27
CA GLN A 55 3.33 12.87 3.20
C GLN A 55 2.96 11.70 4.14
N PRO A 56 1.89 11.83 4.94
CA PRO A 56 1.49 10.75 5.83
C PRO A 56 1.24 9.47 5.03
N SER A 57 1.69 8.34 5.58
CA SER A 57 1.44 7.02 5.00
C SER A 57 -0.05 6.69 4.97
N ILE A 58 -0.49 5.78 4.10
CA ILE A 58 -1.90 5.37 4.06
C ILE A 58 -2.34 4.72 5.39
N GLY A 59 -1.41 4.08 6.12
CA GLY A 59 -1.66 3.56 7.46
C GLY A 59 -1.98 4.66 8.47
N GLU A 60 -1.24 5.76 8.44
CA GLU A 60 -1.51 6.92 9.30
C GLU A 60 -2.80 7.64 8.91
N LEU A 61 -3.04 7.82 7.61
CA LEU A 61 -4.25 8.45 7.09
C LEU A 61 -5.51 7.65 7.45
N THR A 62 -5.44 6.31 7.42
CA THR A 62 -6.61 5.46 7.65
C THR A 62 -6.79 5.06 9.11
N GLN A 63 -6.03 5.61 10.07
CA GLN A 63 -6.27 5.35 11.49
C GLN A 63 -7.73 5.63 11.86
N GLU A 64 -8.36 4.68 12.56
CA GLU A 64 -9.81 4.73 12.83
C GLU A 64 -10.26 6.06 13.41
N LYS A 65 -9.56 6.59 14.42
CA LYS A 65 -9.90 7.86 15.06
C LYS A 65 -9.86 9.03 14.07
N THR A 66 -8.81 9.10 13.25
CA THR A 66 -8.63 10.14 12.22
C THR A 66 -9.81 10.15 11.24
N VAL A 67 -10.19 8.97 10.74
CA VAL A 67 -11.25 8.84 9.75
C VAL A 67 -12.63 9.09 10.39
N ILE A 68 -12.87 8.58 11.60
CA ILE A 68 -14.12 8.79 12.35
C ILE A 68 -14.35 10.29 12.59
N ASP A 69 -13.34 10.99 13.11
CA ASP A 69 -13.42 12.42 13.41
C ASP A 69 -13.70 13.22 12.13
N TYR A 70 -12.99 12.90 11.04
CA TYR A 70 -13.23 13.53 9.74
C TYR A 70 -14.66 13.31 9.24
N VAL A 71 -15.15 12.07 9.26
CA VAL A 71 -16.51 11.75 8.77
C VAL A 71 -17.58 12.43 9.61
N LYS A 72 -17.41 12.52 10.93
CA LYS A 72 -18.34 13.24 11.81
C LYS A 72 -18.41 14.73 11.47
N GLN A 73 -17.26 15.36 11.22
CA GLN A 73 -17.14 16.77 10.92
C GLN A 73 -17.61 17.12 9.51
N HIS A 74 -17.16 16.36 8.51
CA HIS A 74 -17.32 16.68 7.09
C HIS A 74 -18.46 15.93 6.41
N ARG A 75 -19.01 14.89 7.04
CA ARG A 75 -20.13 14.08 6.51
C ARG A 75 -19.82 13.35 5.21
N GLN A 76 -18.52 13.21 4.92
CA GLN A 76 -17.97 12.54 3.75
C GLN A 76 -16.63 11.90 4.12
N LEU A 77 -16.16 10.99 3.27
CA LEU A 77 -14.82 10.42 3.41
C LEU A 77 -13.76 11.42 2.92
N PRO A 78 -12.53 11.33 3.46
CA PRO A 78 -11.36 11.97 2.84
C PRO A 78 -11.13 11.50 1.41
N ASP A 79 -10.47 12.34 0.60
CA ASP A 79 -10.30 12.11 -0.84
C ASP A 79 -9.41 10.91 -1.20
N TYR A 80 -8.64 10.38 -0.24
CA TYR A 80 -7.84 9.15 -0.43
C TYR A 80 -8.68 7.86 -0.37
N TYR A 81 -9.99 7.95 -0.18
CA TYR A 81 -10.90 6.82 -0.31
C TYR A 81 -11.43 6.67 -1.72
N ILE A 82 -11.43 5.43 -2.22
CA ILE A 82 -11.94 5.06 -3.53
C ILE A 82 -12.90 3.88 -3.41
N THR A 83 -13.97 3.87 -4.20
CA THR A 83 -14.94 2.76 -4.15
C THR A 83 -14.32 1.47 -4.70
N LYS A 84 -14.86 0.32 -4.27
CA LYS A 84 -14.43 -0.98 -4.78
C LYS A 84 -14.54 -1.07 -6.31
N ASN A 85 -15.54 -0.44 -6.91
CA ASN A 85 -15.73 -0.47 -8.36
C ASN A 85 -14.63 0.32 -9.09
N GLU A 86 -14.39 1.56 -8.67
CA GLU A 86 -13.36 2.41 -9.28
C GLU A 86 -11.96 1.82 -9.10
N ALA A 87 -11.67 1.25 -7.92
CA ALA A 87 -10.40 0.57 -7.68
C ALA A 87 -10.19 -0.62 -8.64
N ARG A 88 -11.23 -1.45 -8.85
CA ARG A 88 -11.16 -2.57 -9.80
C ARG A 88 -10.93 -2.11 -11.24
N GLN A 89 -11.59 -1.03 -11.66
CA GLN A 89 -11.37 -0.45 -12.99
C GLN A 89 -9.94 0.03 -13.20
N LYS A 90 -9.25 0.42 -12.12
CA LYS A 90 -7.84 0.82 -12.11
C LYS A 90 -6.86 -0.34 -11.89
N GLY A 91 -7.33 -1.59 -11.93
CA GLY A 91 -6.48 -2.79 -11.85
C GLY A 91 -6.33 -3.41 -10.47
N TRP A 92 -7.11 -2.96 -9.48
CA TRP A 92 -7.11 -3.62 -8.17
C TRP A 92 -7.72 -5.02 -8.25
N ASN A 93 -6.95 -6.00 -7.80
CA ASN A 93 -7.36 -7.38 -7.60
C ASN A 93 -7.27 -7.72 -6.09
N PRO A 94 -8.41 -7.89 -5.40
CA PRO A 94 -8.44 -8.17 -3.97
C PRO A 94 -7.63 -9.41 -3.58
N SER A 95 -7.65 -10.46 -4.39
CA SER A 95 -6.94 -11.72 -4.12
C SER A 95 -5.42 -11.58 -4.22
N LYS A 96 -4.92 -10.52 -4.86
CA LYS A 96 -3.49 -10.21 -4.96
C LYS A 96 -3.01 -9.22 -3.90
N GLY A 97 -3.93 -8.56 -3.17
CA GLY A 97 -3.56 -7.50 -2.22
C GLY A 97 -2.86 -6.29 -2.88
N ASN A 98 -3.04 -6.09 -4.18
CA ASN A 98 -2.22 -5.16 -4.98
C ASN A 98 -2.73 -3.70 -4.98
N LEU A 99 -3.57 -3.29 -4.02
CA LEU A 99 -4.20 -1.96 -4.06
C LEU A 99 -3.16 -0.84 -4.07
N CYS A 100 -2.20 -0.86 -3.14
CA CYS A 100 -1.15 0.17 -3.09
C CYS A 100 -0.17 0.13 -4.28
N GLU A 101 -0.12 -0.98 -5.02
CA GLU A 101 0.71 -1.07 -6.24
C GLU A 101 0.04 -0.32 -7.40
N VAL A 102 -1.27 -0.49 -7.56
CA VAL A 102 -2.02 0.13 -8.66
C VAL A 102 -2.57 1.52 -8.32
N LEU A 103 -2.77 1.78 -7.03
CA LEU A 103 -3.31 3.01 -6.46
C LEU A 103 -2.56 3.39 -5.19
N PRO A 104 -1.31 3.89 -5.31
CA PRO A 104 -0.54 4.36 -4.17
C PRO A 104 -1.31 5.42 -3.37
N GLY A 105 -1.28 5.31 -2.04
CA GLY A 105 -1.92 6.29 -1.16
C GLY A 105 -3.45 6.25 -1.11
N HIS A 106 -4.08 5.16 -1.57
CA HIS A 106 -5.54 5.02 -1.52
C HIS A 106 -6.00 3.87 -0.61
N ALA A 107 -7.20 4.02 -0.06
CA ALA A 107 -7.91 2.99 0.70
C ALA A 107 -9.32 2.76 0.14
N ILE A 108 -9.91 1.59 0.45
CA ILE A 108 -11.25 1.26 -0.03
C ILE A 108 -12.32 1.89 0.85
N GLY A 109 -13.29 2.60 0.25
CA GLY A 109 -14.42 3.15 0.98
C GLY A 109 -15.44 3.87 0.11
N GLY A 110 -16.60 4.16 0.69
CA GLY A 110 -17.70 4.88 0.05
C GLY A 110 -18.75 3.97 -0.58
N ASP A 111 -18.54 2.65 -0.59
CA ASP A 111 -19.55 1.69 -1.04
C ASP A 111 -20.75 1.65 -0.09
N ARG A 112 -21.93 1.35 -0.65
CA ARG A 112 -23.16 1.21 0.14
C ARG A 112 -23.10 -0.04 1.04
N PHE A 113 -23.30 0.15 2.33
CA PHE A 113 -23.49 -0.95 3.28
C PHE A 113 -24.98 -1.28 3.40
N SER A 114 -25.35 -2.54 3.15
CA SER A 114 -26.75 -2.95 3.04
C SER A 114 -27.43 -3.32 4.36
N ASN A 115 -26.65 -3.51 5.45
CA ASN A 115 -27.17 -3.88 6.77
C ASN A 115 -28.12 -5.10 6.74
N ARG A 116 -27.80 -6.13 5.94
CA ARG A 116 -28.64 -7.33 5.76
C ARG A 116 -28.83 -8.13 7.05
N GLU A 117 -27.78 -8.18 7.86
CA GLU A 117 -27.76 -8.88 9.15
C GLU A 117 -28.42 -8.06 10.28
N ARG A 118 -28.86 -6.82 9.98
CA ARG A 118 -29.57 -5.94 10.91
C ARG A 118 -28.78 -5.62 12.20
N GLY A 119 -27.46 -5.61 12.13
CA GLY A 119 -26.58 -5.18 13.23
C GLY A 119 -26.64 -3.67 13.53
N LEU A 120 -27.22 -2.88 12.62
CA LEU A 120 -27.45 -1.44 12.77
C LEU A 120 -28.94 -1.09 12.67
N PRO A 121 -29.37 0.13 13.10
CA PRO A 121 -30.76 0.57 12.97
C PRO A 121 -31.30 0.48 11.52
N GLN A 122 -32.52 -0.02 11.32
CA GLN A 122 -33.00 -0.40 9.98
C GLN A 122 -33.26 0.75 8.99
N ARG A 123 -33.57 1.96 9.47
CA ARG A 123 -33.95 3.09 8.60
C ARG A 123 -32.76 3.89 8.06
N GLY A 124 -31.53 3.45 8.33
CA GLY A 124 -30.33 4.16 7.91
C GLY A 124 -29.92 3.87 6.46
N LYS A 125 -29.41 4.89 5.78
CA LYS A 125 -28.63 4.74 4.54
C LYS A 125 -27.15 4.72 4.93
N TYR A 126 -26.55 3.55 4.89
CA TYR A 126 -25.19 3.33 5.36
C TYR A 126 -24.18 3.19 4.22
N PHE A 127 -22.96 3.60 4.52
CA PHE A 127 -21.77 3.48 3.69
C PHE A 127 -20.65 2.87 4.53
N GLU A 128 -19.71 2.17 3.89
CA GLU A 128 -18.56 1.54 4.56
C GLU A 128 -17.25 2.17 4.11
N ALA A 129 -16.25 2.17 4.98
CA ALA A 129 -14.86 2.48 4.64
C ALA A 129 -13.87 1.66 5.48
N ASP A 130 -12.76 1.27 4.86
CA ASP A 130 -11.65 0.59 5.54
C ASP A 130 -10.94 1.55 6.48
N VAL A 131 -10.58 1.07 7.66
CA VAL A 131 -9.71 1.79 8.60
C VAL A 131 -8.56 0.89 9.01
N ASN A 132 -7.51 1.49 9.57
CA ASN A 132 -6.27 0.83 9.98
C ASN A 132 -5.61 0.04 8.82
N TYR A 133 -5.74 0.53 7.57
CA TYR A 133 -5.25 -0.15 6.37
C TYR A 133 -3.78 0.15 6.11
N ASN A 134 -2.95 -0.88 6.01
CA ASN A 134 -1.50 -0.73 5.82
C ASN A 134 -0.97 -1.49 4.59
N CYS A 135 -1.58 -1.25 3.43
CA CYS A 135 -1.25 -1.92 2.16
C CYS A 135 -1.41 -3.46 2.18
N GLY A 136 -1.26 -4.10 1.03
CA GLY A 136 -1.49 -5.54 0.89
C GLY A 136 -2.97 -5.91 0.97
N ASN A 137 -3.26 -7.04 1.60
CA ASN A 137 -4.63 -7.51 1.84
C ASN A 137 -5.36 -6.57 2.80
N ARG A 138 -6.66 -6.35 2.55
CA ARG A 138 -7.52 -5.59 3.45
C ARG A 138 -7.68 -6.34 4.78
N ASN A 139 -7.69 -5.61 5.88
CA ASN A 139 -7.91 -6.13 7.24
C ASN A 139 -9.43 -6.36 7.51
N ALA A 140 -9.83 -6.59 8.76
CA ALA A 140 -11.23 -6.74 9.16
C ALA A 140 -11.93 -5.43 9.56
N ASP A 141 -11.18 -4.35 9.75
CA ASP A 141 -11.63 -3.14 10.43
C ASP A 141 -12.33 -2.19 9.47
N ARG A 142 -13.55 -1.76 9.82
CA ARG A 142 -14.36 -0.88 8.99
C ARG A 142 -15.10 0.12 9.84
N ILE A 143 -15.27 1.33 9.32
CA ILE A 143 -16.35 2.20 9.78
C ILE A 143 -17.59 2.00 8.90
N ILE A 144 -18.76 2.07 9.53
CA ILE A 144 -20.05 2.19 8.88
C ILE A 144 -20.64 3.54 9.25
N PHE A 145 -20.99 4.35 8.27
CA PHE A 145 -21.45 5.72 8.51
C PHE A 145 -22.68 6.09 7.70
N THR A 146 -23.39 7.11 8.16
CA THR A 146 -24.50 7.74 7.43
C THR A 146 -24.09 9.11 6.91
N LYS A 147 -24.80 9.65 5.91
CA LYS A 147 -24.67 11.07 5.53
C LYS A 147 -25.12 12.03 6.65
N ASN A 148 -25.85 11.49 7.62
CA ASN A 148 -26.21 12.16 8.86
C ASN A 148 -25.12 11.97 9.95
N GLY A 149 -23.93 11.51 9.57
CA GLY A 149 -22.69 11.45 10.38
C GLY A 149 -22.80 10.66 11.67
N ASP A 150 -23.76 9.75 11.76
CA ASP A 150 -23.62 8.60 12.65
C ASP A 150 -22.46 7.75 12.14
N VAL A 151 -21.60 7.30 13.04
CA VAL A 151 -20.46 6.43 12.73
C VAL A 151 -20.46 5.24 13.70
N TYR A 152 -20.21 4.07 13.15
CA TYR A 152 -20.08 2.81 13.87
C TYR A 152 -18.77 2.15 13.45
N LEU A 153 -18.06 1.52 14.37
CA LEU A 153 -16.83 0.79 14.12
C LEU A 153 -17.07 -0.71 14.25
N THR A 154 -16.49 -1.50 13.35
CA THR A 154 -16.37 -2.96 13.47
C THR A 154 -14.90 -3.33 13.34
N LYS A 155 -14.42 -4.23 14.20
CA LYS A 155 -13.04 -4.79 14.17
C LYS A 155 -13.04 -6.29 13.89
N ASP A 156 -14.19 -6.84 13.52
CA ASP A 156 -14.42 -8.27 13.41
C ASP A 156 -15.14 -8.65 12.11
N HIS A 157 -14.97 -7.81 11.08
CA HIS A 157 -15.53 -8.01 9.75
C HIS A 157 -17.07 -8.09 9.79
N TYR A 158 -17.68 -7.04 10.32
CA TYR A 158 -19.13 -6.80 10.36
C TYR A 158 -19.93 -7.67 11.35
N LYS A 159 -19.29 -8.42 12.26
CA LYS A 159 -20.02 -9.25 13.23
C LYS A 159 -20.60 -8.41 14.38
N THR A 160 -19.85 -7.42 14.86
CA THR A 160 -20.29 -6.50 15.90
C THR A 160 -19.99 -5.05 15.53
N PHE A 161 -20.78 -4.12 16.09
CA PHE A 161 -20.67 -2.69 15.81
C PHE A 161 -20.67 -1.90 17.12
N GLU A 162 -19.69 -1.02 17.26
CA GLU A 162 -19.60 -0.05 18.35
C GLU A 162 -19.93 1.35 17.83
N LYS A 163 -20.89 2.04 18.46
CA LYS A 163 -21.21 3.42 18.10
C LYS A 163 -20.08 4.35 18.54
N GLN A 164 -19.63 5.23 17.66
CA GLN A 164 -18.51 6.13 17.89
C GLN A 164 -18.97 7.56 18.12
#